data_AF-A0A7W6HI69-F1
#
_entry.id   AF-A0A7W6HI69-F1
#
_cell.length_a   1.000
_cell.length_b   1.000
_cell.length_c   1.000
_cell.angle_alpha   90.00
_cell.angle_beta   90.00
_cell.angle_gamma   90.00
#
_symmetry.space_group_name_H-M   'P 1'
#
loop_
_entity.id
_entity.type
_entity.pdbx_description
1 polymer ?
#
loop_
_entity_poly.entity_id
_entity_poly.type
_entity_poly.pdbx_seq_one_letter_code
_entity_poly.pdbx_strand_id
1 'polypeptide(L)'
;MRKLFKQIGNDIAANPILKPDLIEPFKSQGIAAVEDGTLLIRGKFKAKAGRQFGIRKAVLEGVQNAFNENGIRLVPRTVNSPGQV
;
A
#
# COMPACT_ATOMS: atom_id res chain seq x y z
N MET A 1 1.05 4.25 11.86
CA MET A 1 0.82 4.08 10.41
C MET A 1 1.94 4.56 9.49
N ARG A 2 2.35 5.83 9.54
CA ARG A 2 3.41 6.36 8.66
C ARG A 2 4.75 5.59 8.76
N LYS A 3 5.11 5.11 9.95
CA LYS A 3 6.31 4.28 10.18
C LYS A 3 6.24 2.94 9.44
N LEU A 4 5.09 2.27 9.49
CA LEU A 4 4.83 1.00 8.80
C LEU A 4 5.04 1.12 7.29
N PHE A 5 4.40 2.13 6.68
CA PHE A 5 4.50 2.39 5.24
C PHE A 5 5.93 2.74 4.82
N LYS A 6 6.67 3.46 5.67
CA LYS A 6 8.08 3.78 5.43
C LYS A 6 8.97 2.52 5.48
N GLN A 7 8.72 1.62 6.43
CA GLN A 7 9.44 0.34 6.48
C GLN A 7 9.19 -0.49 5.23
N ILE A 8 7.92 -0.71 4.86
CA ILE A 8 7.54 -1.43 3.63
C ILE A 8 8.22 -0.83 2.39
N GLY A 9 8.23 0.50 2.27
CA GLY A 9 8.92 1.18 1.18
C GLY A 9 10.43 0.93 1.16
N ASN A 10 11.07 0.88 2.32
CA ASN A 10 12.49 0.56 2.45
C ASN A 10 12.78 -0.91 2.12
N ASP A 11 11.98 -1.84 2.60
CA ASP A 11 12.14 -3.28 2.33
C ASP A 11 12.04 -3.57 0.81
N ILE A 12 11.08 -2.93 0.14
CA ILE A 12 10.90 -3.07 -1.31
C ILE A 12 12.06 -2.41 -2.07
N ALA A 13 12.58 -1.27 -1.60
CA ALA A 13 13.74 -0.61 -2.18
C ALA A 13 15.06 -1.36 -1.92
N ALA A 14 15.12 -2.17 -0.86
CA ALA A 14 16.25 -3.04 -0.55
C ALA A 14 16.24 -4.34 -1.36
N ASN A 15 15.08 -4.76 -1.87
CA ASN A 15 14.97 -5.98 -2.65
C ASN A 15 15.73 -5.87 -3.99
N PRO A 16 16.79 -6.68 -4.22
CA PRO A 16 17.63 -6.57 -5.41
C PRO A 16 16.89 -6.85 -6.72
N ILE A 17 15.76 -7.56 -6.68
CA ILE A 17 14.93 -7.90 -7.85
C ILE A 17 14.05 -6.71 -8.25
N LEU A 18 13.50 -5.99 -7.27
CA LEU A 18 12.52 -4.91 -7.49
C LEU A 18 13.18 -3.53 -7.57
N LYS A 19 14.28 -3.32 -6.85
CA LYS A 19 15.07 -2.09 -6.85
C LYS A 19 15.39 -1.54 -8.24
N PRO A 20 15.87 -2.33 -9.23
CA PRO A 20 16.20 -1.80 -10.56
C PRO A 20 14.97 -1.30 -11.33
N ASP A 21 13.77 -1.77 -10.95
CA ASP A 21 12.50 -1.41 -11.55
C ASP A 21 11.77 -0.30 -10.79
N LEU A 22 12.26 0.08 -9.61
CA LEU A 22 11.66 1.05 -8.70
C LEU A 22 12.30 2.44 -8.87
N ILE A 23 11.51 3.41 -9.34
CA ILE A 23 11.95 4.80 -9.54
C ILE A 23 11.75 5.60 -8.25
N GLU A 24 10.56 5.50 -7.66
CA GLU A 24 10.27 6.07 -6.34
C GLU A 24 9.73 4.98 -5.43
N PRO A 25 10.29 4.84 -4.21
CA PRO A 25 9.84 3.85 -3.26
C PRO A 25 8.40 4.10 -2.81
N PHE A 26 7.78 3.04 -2.32
CA PHE A 26 6.44 3.12 -1.77
C PHE A 26 6.40 4.10 -0.58
N LYS A 27 5.48 5.06 -0.64
CA LYS A 27 5.25 6.06 0.41
C LYS A 27 3.77 6.25 0.66
N SER A 28 3.40 6.53 1.92
CA SER A 28 2.03 6.91 2.25
C SER A 28 1.69 8.27 1.62
N GLN A 29 0.54 8.34 0.97
CA GLN A 29 -0.06 9.59 0.50
C GLN A 29 -1.00 10.21 1.55
N GLY A 30 -1.22 9.53 2.68
CA GLY A 30 -2.06 10.02 3.78
C GLY A 30 -3.44 9.36 3.80
N ILE A 31 -4.31 9.92 4.62
CA ILE A 31 -5.70 9.51 4.76
C ILE A 31 -6.49 10.16 3.61
N ALA A 32 -7.17 9.35 2.81
CA ALA A 32 -8.00 9.80 1.71
C ALA A 32 -9.46 10.02 2.12
N ALA A 33 -9.96 9.22 3.08
CA ALA A 33 -11.29 9.36 3.64
C ALA A 33 -11.35 8.71 5.04
N VAL A 34 -12.30 9.17 5.83
CA VAL A 34 -12.72 8.55 7.09
C VAL A 34 -14.20 8.26 6.93
N GLU A 35 -14.59 6.99 6.93
CA GLU A 35 -15.97 6.56 6.67
C GLU A 35 -16.40 5.61 7.80
N ASP A 36 -17.43 5.98 8.58
CA ASP A 36 -18.07 5.17 9.63
C ASP A 36 -17.15 4.14 10.32
N GLY A 37 -16.12 4.61 11.01
CA GLY A 37 -15.19 3.77 11.78
C GLY A 37 -14.06 3.11 10.96
N THR A 38 -13.95 3.43 9.67
CA THR A 38 -12.89 2.95 8.77
C THR A 38 -12.03 4.10 8.25
N LEU A 39 -10.77 3.79 7.98
CA LEU A 39 -9.78 4.73 7.46
C LEU A 39 -9.32 4.29 6.07
N LEU A 40 -9.63 5.08 5.05
CA LEU A 40 -9.12 4.86 3.71
C LEU A 40 -7.74 5.51 3.60
N ILE A 41 -6.68 4.70 3.55
CA ILE A 41 -5.31 5.18 3.43
C ILE A 41 -4.79 4.93 2.01
N ARG A 42 -4.13 5.91 1.42
CA ARG A 42 -3.48 5.77 0.11
C ARG A 42 -1.97 5.69 0.23
N GLY A 43 -1.37 4.89 -0.63
CA GLY A 43 0.08 4.85 -0.84
C GLY A 43 0.39 4.95 -2.33
N LYS A 44 1.54 5.51 -2.67
CA LYS A 44 2.03 5.67 -4.04
C LYS A 44 3.45 5.19 -4.17
N PHE A 45 3.79 4.68 -5.36
CA PHE A 45 5.13 4.33 -5.79
C PHE A 45 5.28 4.71 -7.27
N LYS A 46 6.52 4.79 -7.78
CA LYS A 46 6.76 4.88 -9.22
C LYS A 46 7.67 3.73 -9.64
N ALA A 47 7.27 3.05 -10.70
CA ALA A 47 8.00 1.94 -11.29
C ALA A 47 8.28 2.22 -12.76
N LYS A 48 9.26 1.51 -13.32
CA LYS A 48 9.46 1.44 -14.78
C LYS A 48 8.20 0.87 -15.46
N ALA A 49 7.91 1.36 -16.65
CA ALA A 49 6.77 0.90 -17.44
C ALA A 49 6.85 -0.63 -17.67
N GLY A 50 5.74 -1.33 -17.43
CA GLY A 50 5.63 -2.78 -17.55
C GLY A 50 6.08 -3.56 -16.31
N ARG A 51 6.72 -2.91 -15.33
CA ARG A 51 7.22 -3.56 -14.10
C ARG A 51 6.44 -3.20 -12.84
N GLN A 52 5.35 -2.44 -12.98
CA GLN A 52 4.48 -2.05 -11.86
C GLN A 52 3.83 -3.24 -11.13
N PHE A 53 3.61 -4.38 -11.80
CA PHE A 53 2.89 -5.52 -11.21
C PHE A 53 3.68 -6.21 -10.10
N GLY A 54 4.97 -6.48 -10.32
CA GLY A 54 5.83 -7.12 -9.32
C GLY A 54 5.97 -6.26 -8.06
N ILE A 55 6.20 -4.95 -8.26
CA ILE A 55 6.26 -3.99 -7.15
C ILE A 55 4.92 -3.90 -6.43
N ARG A 56 3.79 -3.82 -7.16
CA ARG A 56 2.45 -3.77 -6.56
C ARG A 56 2.15 -5.00 -5.72
N LYS A 57 2.53 -6.20 -6.19
CA LYS A 57 2.37 -7.44 -5.43
C LYS A 57 3.17 -7.39 -4.12
N ALA A 58 4.45 -7.02 -4.19
CA ALA A 58 5.30 -6.91 -3.01
C ALA A 58 4.81 -5.85 -2.00
N VAL A 59 4.29 -4.72 -2.48
CA VAL A 59 3.63 -3.72 -1.63
C VAL A 59 2.42 -4.32 -0.91
N LEU A 60 1.54 -5.02 -1.62
CA LEU A 60 0.33 -5.61 -1.03
C LEU A 60 0.68 -6.67 0.01
N GLU A 61 1.65 -7.54 -0.27
CA GLU A 61 2.13 -8.56 0.67
C GLU A 61 2.76 -7.91 1.91
N GLY A 62 3.62 -6.90 1.73
CA GLY A 62 4.24 -6.17 2.84
C GLY A 62 3.21 -5.42 3.70
N VAL A 63 2.20 -4.81 3.08
CA VAL A 63 1.08 -4.17 3.79
C VAL A 63 0.27 -5.22 4.57
N GLN A 64 -0.08 -6.34 3.95
CA GLN A 64 -0.89 -7.37 4.61
C GLN A 64 -0.17 -7.98 5.81
N ASN A 65 1.11 -8.32 5.66
CA ASN A 65 1.93 -8.86 6.75
C ASN A 65 2.06 -7.86 7.89
N ALA A 66 2.47 -6.62 7.58
CA ALA A 66 2.68 -5.61 8.61
C ALA A 66 1.37 -5.26 9.34
N PHE A 67 0.22 -5.27 8.67
CA PHE A 67 -1.07 -5.04 9.30
C PHE A 67 -1.47 -6.22 10.20
N ASN A 68 -1.24 -7.46 9.74
CA ASN A 68 -1.51 -8.67 10.53
C ASN A 68 -0.68 -8.69 11.82
N GLU A 69 0.63 -8.41 11.73
CA GLU A 69 1.53 -8.35 12.90
C GLU A 69 1.16 -7.24 13.89
N ASN A 70 0.57 -6.15 13.41
CA ASN A 70 0.14 -5.04 14.25
C ASN A 70 -1.32 -5.17 14.73
N GLY A 71 -1.98 -6.30 14.46
CA GLY A 71 -3.38 -6.54 14.84
C GLY A 71 -4.39 -5.64 14.12
N ILE A 72 -4.03 -5.09 12.96
CA ILE A 72 -4.87 -4.17 12.19
C ILE A 72 -5.75 -4.99 11.24
N ARG A 73 -7.06 -5.00 11.51
CA ARG A 73 -8.02 -5.70 10.66
C ARG A 73 -8.24 -4.93 9.35
N LEU A 74 -7.87 -5.57 8.24
CA LEU A 74 -8.21 -5.08 6.91
C LEU A 74 -9.71 -5.24 6.69
N VAL A 75 -10.39 -4.13 6.41
CA VAL A 75 -11.80 -4.15 6.04
C VAL A 75 -11.86 -4.32 4.51
N PRO A 76 -12.45 -5.41 3.98
CA PRO A 76 -12.70 -5.50 2.56
C PRO A 76 -13.63 -4.35 2.19
N ARG A 77 -13.29 -3.61 1.13
CA ARG A 77 -14.19 -2.59 0.63
C ARG A 77 -15.40 -3.30 0.03
N THR A 78 -16.48 -3.42 0.81
CA THR A 78 -17.77 -3.84 0.29
C THR A 78 -18.22 -2.75 -0.66
N VAL A 79 -18.13 -2.99 -1.97
CA VAL A 79 -18.67 -2.09 -3.00
C VAL A 79 -20.20 -2.20 -3.03
N ASN A 80 -20.84 -1.90 -1.90
CA ASN A 80 -22.27 -1.67 -1.78
C ASN A 80 -22.46 -0.28 -1.16
N SER A 81 -22.09 0.75 -1.90
CA SER A 81 -22.65 2.10 -1.70
C SER A 81 -23.51 2.40 -2.92
N PRO A 82 -24.81 2.03 -2.91
CA PRO A 82 -25.77 2.58 -3.86
C PRO A 82 -25.89 4.09 -3.57
N GLY A 83 -25.20 4.94 -4.33
CA GLY A 83 -25.17 6.37 -3.99
C GLY A 83 -24.28 7.29 -4.81
N GLN A 84 -24.03 7.01 -6.09
CA GLN A 84 -23.72 8.08 -7.05
C GLN A 84 -24.66 7.90 -8.24
N VAL A 85 -25.83 8.52 -8.10
CA VAL A 85 -26.69 8.95 -9.20
C VAL A 85 -26.17 10.27 -9.75
#